data_AF-U1NBQ5-F1
#
_entry.id   AF-U1NBQ5-F1
#
_cell.length_a   1.000
_cell.length_b   1.000
_cell.length_c   1.000
_cell.angle_alpha   90.00
_cell.angle_beta   90.00
_cell.angle_gamma   90.00
#
_symmetry.space_group_name_H-M   'P 1'
#
loop_
_entity.id
_entity.type
_entity.pdbx_description
1 polymer ?
#
loop_
_entity_poly.entity_id
_entity_poly.type
_entity_poly.pdbx_seq_one_letter_code
_entity_poly.pdbx_strand_id
1 'polypeptide(L)'
;MIELSTLLTFVPAALVIISPGPDTLYVLTQSIKSGQVAGLSAGLGTASGVLVHTTGAVFTLVALLETSVLLYTIIKLELPLIRRAVQYANGSVLLGFGTTLSFEKRPPS
;
A
#
# COMPACT_ATOMS: atom_id res chain seq x y z
N MET A 1 13.45 -16.06 27.42
CA MET A 1 12.13 -15.69 27.98
C MET A 1 11.70 -14.44 27.23
N ILE A 2 10.50 -14.41 26.67
CA ILE A 2 10.02 -13.23 25.95
C ILE A 2 9.83 -12.11 26.99
N GLU A 3 10.51 -10.99 26.76
CA GLU A 3 10.50 -9.83 27.64
C GLU A 3 9.14 -9.12 27.52
N LEU A 4 8.56 -8.70 28.64
CA LEU A 4 7.22 -8.10 28.65
C LEU A 4 7.17 -6.81 27.81
N SER A 5 8.28 -6.07 27.73
CA SER A 5 8.43 -4.91 26.86
C SER A 5 8.25 -5.26 25.38
N THR A 6 8.80 -6.41 24.94
CA THR A 6 8.69 -6.87 23.55
C THR A 6 7.24 -7.18 23.20
N LEU A 7 6.52 -7.84 24.11
CA LEU A 7 5.09 -8.14 23.97
C LEU A 7 4.24 -6.86 23.91
N LEU A 8 4.52 -5.89 24.79
CA LEU A 8 3.84 -4.60 24.82
C LEU A 8 4.01 -3.78 23.53
N THR A 9 5.18 -3.85 22.88
CA THR A 9 5.40 -3.18 21.58
C THR A 9 4.88 -3.98 20.40
N PHE A 10 4.89 -5.31 20.48
CA PHE A 10 4.51 -6.18 19.37
C PHE A 10 3.00 -6.24 19.15
N VAL A 11 2.20 -6.31 20.22
CA VAL A 11 0.72 -6.39 20.12
C VAL A 11 0.11 -5.22 19.34
N PRO A 12 0.40 -3.94 19.64
CA PRO A 12 -0.13 -2.82 18.86
C PRO A 12 0.41 -2.81 17.42
N ALA A 13 1.67 -3.17 17.20
CA ALA A 13 2.24 -3.28 15.85
C ALA A 13 1.50 -4.35 15.01
N ALA A 14 1.20 -5.51 15.61
CA ALA A 14 0.44 -6.57 14.96
C ALA A 14 -1.00 -6.15 14.63
N LEU A 15 -1.66 -5.39 15.51
CA LEU A 15 -3.01 -4.89 15.27
C LEU A 15 -3.08 -3.89 14.11
N VAL A 16 -2.05 -3.03 13.96
CA VAL A 16 -1.93 -2.11 12.82
C VAL A 16 -1.75 -2.88 11.51
N ILE A 17 -0.99 -3.97 11.52
CA ILE A 17 -0.75 -4.80 10.34
C ILE A 17 -2.02 -5.54 9.88
N ILE A 18 -2.87 -5.95 10.82
CA ILE A 18 -4.11 -6.69 10.52
C ILE A 18 -5.25 -5.74 10.07
N SER A 19 -5.18 -4.46 10.44
CA SER A 19 -6.20 -3.48 10.09
C SER A 19 -6.27 -3.30 8.57
N PRO A 20 -7.40 -3.67 7.91
CA PRO A 20 -7.55 -3.47 6.48
C PRO A 20 -7.37 -1.98 6.18
N GLY A 21 -6.64 -1.66 5.11
CA GLY A 21 -6.38 -0.26 4.74
C GLY A 21 -7.67 0.53 4.51
N PRO A 22 -7.63 1.87 4.60
CA PRO A 22 -8.82 2.72 4.41
C PRO A 22 -9.52 2.49 3.06
N ASP A 23 -8.75 2.26 1.99
CA ASP A 23 -9.29 1.93 0.66
C ASP A 23 -10.04 0.59 0.66
N THR A 24 -9.47 -0.42 1.31
CA THR A 24 -10.06 -1.75 1.44
C THR A 24 -11.34 -1.71 2.29
N LEU A 25 -11.32 -0.98 3.41
CA LEU A 25 -12.51 -0.78 4.25
C LEU A 25 -13.62 -0.04 3.51
N TYR A 26 -13.28 0.96 2.70
CA TYR A 26 -14.25 1.70 1.91
C TYR A 26 -14.94 0.81 0.87
N VAL A 27 -14.16 0.06 0.08
CA VAL A 27 -14.69 -0.89 -0.90
C VAL A 27 -15.53 -1.97 -0.24
N LEU A 28 -15.07 -2.51 0.89
CA LEU A 28 -15.78 -3.56 1.63
C LEU A 28 -17.10 -3.05 2.21
N THR A 29 -17.10 -1.86 2.81
CA THR A 29 -18.31 -1.21 3.33
C THR A 29 -19.32 -0.95 2.23
N GLN A 30 -18.86 -0.47 1.07
CA GLN A 30 -19.73 -0.22 -0.08
C GLN A 30 -20.26 -1.52 -0.70
N SER A 31 -19.44 -2.58 -0.72
CA SER A 31 -19.84 -3.91 -1.16
C SER A 31 -20.92 -4.51 -0.27
N ILE A 32 -20.80 -4.35 1.05
CA ILE A 32 -21.76 -4.86 2.03
C ILE A 32 -23.05 -4.04 2.01
N LYS A 33 -22.97 -2.71 1.97
CA LYS A 33 -24.15 -1.83 2.02
C LYS A 33 -24.92 -1.77 0.71
N SER A 34 -24.24 -1.81 -0.43
CA SER A 34 -24.82 -1.48 -1.73
C SER A 34 -24.61 -2.57 -2.79
N GLY A 35 -24.08 -3.74 -2.38
CA GLY A 35 -23.88 -4.90 -3.24
C GLY A 35 -22.54 -4.89 -3.98
N GLN A 36 -22.22 -6.04 -4.60
CA GLN A 36 -20.92 -6.28 -5.25
C GLN A 36 -20.60 -5.28 -6.38
N VAL A 37 -21.62 -4.86 -7.14
CA VAL A 37 -21.45 -3.89 -8.22
C VAL A 37 -21.03 -2.51 -7.69
N ALA A 38 -21.59 -2.09 -6.55
CA ALA A 38 -21.22 -0.85 -5.90
C ALA A 38 -19.82 -0.92 -5.27
N GLY A 39 -19.41 -2.11 -4.81
CA GLY A 39 -18.03 -2.39 -4.41
C GLY A 39 -17.03 -2.22 -5.55
N LEU A 40 -17.33 -2.82 -6.71
CA LEU A 40 -16.53 -2.70 -7.93
C LEU A 40 -16.40 -1.25 -8.39
N SER A 41 -17.49 -0.48 -8.41
CA SER A 41 -17.45 0.93 -8.79
C SER A 41 -16.66 1.78 -7.77
N ALA A 42 -16.76 1.48 -6.47
CA ALA A 42 -15.94 2.13 -5.45
C ALA A 42 -14.44 1.80 -5.61
N GLY A 43 -14.09 0.56 -5.94
CA GLY A 43 -12.72 0.15 -6.22
C GLY A 43 -12.15 0.83 -7.45
N LEU A 44 -12.92 0.90 -8.54
CA LEU A 44 -12.52 1.59 -9.76
C LEU A 44 -12.40 3.11 -9.56
N GLY A 45 -13.32 3.70 -8.79
CA GLY A 45 -13.30 5.12 -8.46
C GLY A 45 -12.08 5.51 -7.62
N THR A 46 -11.78 4.74 -6.58
CA THR A 46 -10.58 4.95 -5.74
C THR A 46 -9.30 4.77 -6.56
N ALA A 47 -9.18 3.70 -7.34
CA ALA A 47 -8.03 3.49 -8.22
C ALA A 47 -7.84 4.64 -9.22
N SER A 48 -8.90 5.07 -9.89
CA SER A 48 -8.85 6.18 -10.85
C SER A 48 -8.46 7.50 -10.19
N GLY A 49 -9.01 7.79 -9.01
CA GLY A 49 -8.67 8.99 -8.24
C GLY A 49 -7.20 9.03 -7.84
N VAL A 50 -6.66 7.91 -7.34
CA VAL A 50 -5.24 7.80 -6.99
C VAL A 50 -4.35 7.98 -8.23
N LEU A 51 -4.72 7.43 -9.38
CA LEU A 51 -3.97 7.62 -10.62
C LEU A 51 -3.94 9.10 -11.05
N VAL A 52 -5.07 9.79 -11.05
CA VAL A 52 -5.14 11.21 -11.42
C VAL A 52 -4.35 12.08 -10.43
N HIS A 53 -4.48 11.82 -9.13
CA HIS A 53 -3.77 12.56 -8.11
C HIS A 53 -2.25 12.37 -8.20
N THR A 54 -1.79 11.12 -8.33
CA THR A 54 -0.36 10.79 -8.41
C THR A 54 0.26 11.28 -9.71
N THR A 55 -0.42 11.18 -10.85
CA THR A 55 0.08 11.73 -12.13
C THR A 55 0.21 13.24 -12.07
N GLY A 56 -0.75 13.96 -11.49
CA GLY A 56 -0.65 15.39 -11.23
C GLY A 56 0.57 15.73 -10.35
N ALA A 57 0.74 15.03 -9.23
CA ALA A 57 1.88 15.24 -8.33
C ALA A 57 3.23 14.97 -9.01
N VAL A 58 3.34 13.88 -9.79
CA VAL A 58 4.55 13.56 -10.55
C VAL A 58 4.83 14.63 -11.59
N PHE A 59 3.82 15.09 -12.33
CA PHE A 59 4.00 16.12 -13.35
C PHE A 59 4.52 17.42 -12.73
N THR A 60 3.95 17.86 -11.60
CA THR A 60 4.44 19.02 -10.85
C THR A 60 5.87 18.81 -10.37
N LEU A 61 6.20 17.64 -9.84
CA LEU A 61 7.54 17.34 -9.33
C LEU A 61 8.58 17.33 -10.46
N VAL A 62 8.27 16.74 -11.61
CA VAL A 62 9.15 16.72 -12.79
C VAL A 62 9.39 18.15 -13.28
N ALA A 63 8.35 18.96 -13.41
CA ALA A 63 8.48 20.36 -13.80
C ALA A 63 9.40 21.14 -12.83
N LEU A 64 9.30 20.87 -11.52
CA LEU A 64 10.17 21.48 -10.51
C LEU A 64 11.63 21.01 -10.65
N LEU A 65 11.85 19.72 -10.92
CA LEU A 65 13.19 19.15 -11.08
C LEU A 65 13.92 19.65 -12.33
N GLU A 66 13.20 19.86 -13.43
CA GLU A 66 13.77 20.45 -14.66
C GLU A 66 14.31 21.86 -14.42
N THR A 67 13.70 22.63 -13.51
CA THR A 67 14.13 24.00 -13.22
C THR A 67 15.34 24.09 -12.27
N SER A 68 15.65 23.03 -11.50
CA SER A 68 16.64 23.11 -10.41
C SER A 68 17.65 21.96 -10.44
N VAL A 69 18.88 22.29 -10.84
CA VAL A 69 20.02 21.37 -10.88
C VAL A 69 20.35 20.78 -9.50
N LEU A 70 20.21 21.59 -8.44
CA LEU A 70 20.49 21.15 -7.07
C LEU A 70 19.49 20.07 -6.62
N LEU A 71 18.20 20.30 -6.87
CA LEU A 71 17.13 19.36 -6.50
C LEU A 71 17.25 18.04 -7.27
N TYR A 72 17.55 18.10 -8.57
CA TYR A 72 17.83 16.93 -9.39
C TYR A 72 19.01 16.11 -8.86
N THR A 73 20.10 16.77 -8.46
CA THR A 73 21.33 16.11 -8.00
C THR A 73 21.11 15.36 -6.68
N ILE A 74 20.40 15.98 -5.72
CA ILE A 74 20.07 15.34 -4.44
C ILE A 74 19.21 14.09 -4.67
N ILE A 75 18.13 14.20 -5.44
CA ILE A 75 17.23 13.06 -5.70
C ILE A 75 17.99 11.93 -6.40
N LYS A 76 18.86 12.26 -7.36
CA LYS A 76 19.65 11.26 -8.09
C LYS A 76 20.60 10.48 -7.18
N LEU A 77 21.17 11.13 -6.17
CA LEU A 77 22.06 10.50 -5.20
C LEU A 77 21.31 9.52 -4.27
N GLU A 78 20.11 9.91 -3.83
CA GLU A 78 19.27 9.12 -2.90
C GLU A 78 18.41 8.05 -3.60
N LEU A 79 18.23 8.17 -4.92
CA LEU A 79 17.40 7.27 -5.72
C LEU A 79 17.70 5.76 -5.53
N PRO A 80 18.96 5.29 -5.37
CA PRO A 80 19.26 3.88 -5.14
C PRO A 80 18.72 3.36 -3.80
N LEU A 81 18.76 4.17 -2.74
CA LEU A 81 18.22 3.82 -1.43
C LEU A 81 16.69 3.75 -1.47
N ILE A 82 16.07 4.75 -2.12
CA ILE A 82 14.62 4.77 -2.33
C ILE A 82 14.17 3.54 -3.13
N ARG A 83 14.89 3.18 -4.21
CA ARG A 83 14.58 1.98 -5.01
C ARG A 83 14.65 0.70 -4.18
N ARG A 84 15.64 0.56 -3.30
CA ARG A 84 15.76 -0.59 -2.39
C ARG A 84 14.59 -0.63 -1.41
N ALA A 85 14.25 0.49 -0.78
CA ALA A 85 13.13 0.58 0.14
C ALA A 85 11.79 0.16 -0.52
N VAL A 86 11.54 0.65 -1.74
CA VAL A 86 10.34 0.27 -2.52
C VAL A 86 10.34 -1.22 -2.87
N GLN A 87 11.50 -1.79 -3.24
CA GLN A 87 11.60 -3.22 -3.52
C GLN A 87 11.32 -4.09 -2.29
N TYR A 88 11.78 -3.68 -1.09
CA TYR A 88 11.44 -4.38 0.14
C TYR A 88 9.95 -4.33 0.46
N ALA A 89 9.33 -3.16 0.28
CA ALA A 89 7.88 -3.01 0.46
C ALA A 89 7.09 -3.91 -0.50
N ASN A 90 7.41 -3.88 -1.80
CA ASN A 90 6.73 -4.71 -2.80
C ASN A 90 6.97 -6.22 -2.58
N GLY A 91 8.17 -6.61 -2.15
CA GLY A 91 8.50 -8.00 -1.83
C GLY A 91 7.70 -8.55 -0.64
N SER A 92 7.43 -7.71 0.37
CA SER A 92 6.62 -8.10 1.54
C SER A 92 5.14 -8.37 1.20
N VAL A 93 4.58 -7.61 0.24
CA VAL A 93 3.21 -7.80 -0.25
C VAL A 93 3.05 -9.13 -0.99
N LEU A 94 4.03 -9.53 -1.82
CA LEU A 94 4.03 -10.82 -2.52
C LEU A 94 4.10 -12.01 -1.55
N LEU A 95 4.92 -11.88 -0.50
CA LEU A 95 5.02 -12.87 0.57
C LEU A 95 3.67 -13.02 1.30
N GLY A 96 3.01 -11.91 1.63
CA GLY A 96 1.66 -11.91 2.23
C GLY A 96 0.63 -12.58 1.33
N PHE A 97 0.55 -12.19 0.05
CA PHE A 97 -0.42 -12.74 -0.90
C PHE A 97 -0.18 -14.25 -1.15
N GLY A 98 1.07 -14.68 -1.25
CA GLY A 98 1.44 -16.10 -1.41
C GLY A 98 1.05 -16.97 -0.22
N THR A 99 1.12 -16.43 1.00
CA THR A 99 0.61 -17.14 2.20
C THR A 99 -0.92 -17.25 2.20
N THR A 100 -1.64 -16.18 1.86
CA THR A 100 -3.12 -16.21 1.75
C THR A 100 -3.59 -17.24 0.71
N LEU A 101 -2.98 -17.29 -0.47
CA LEU A 101 -3.32 -18.29 -1.50
C LEU A 101 -2.97 -19.72 -1.10
N SER A 102 -1.98 -19.91 -0.22
CA SER A 102 -1.63 -21.23 0.32
C SER A 102 -2.66 -21.74 1.32
N PHE A 103 -3.35 -20.85 2.04
CA PHE A 103 -4.40 -21.21 3.00
C PHE A 103 -5.80 -21.28 2.37
N GLU A 104 -6.05 -20.56 1.28
CA GLU A 104 -7.33 -20.58 0.57
C GLU A 104 -7.55 -21.87 -0.27
N LYS A 105 -6.51 -22.71 -0.44
CA LYS A 105 -6.65 -24.07 -1.01
C LYS A 105 -7.20 -25.07 0.02
N ARG A 106 -8.46 -24.90 0.44
CA ARG A 106 -9.30 -26.04 0.84
C ARG A 106 -10.70 -25.88 0.22
N PRO A 107 -11.08 -26.74 -0.74
CA PRO A 107 -12.45 -26.76 -1.22
C PRO A 107 -13.40 -27.15 -0.07
N PRO A 108 -14.56 -26.51 0.06
CA PRO A 108 -15.61 -26.97 0.97
C PRO A 108 -16.15 -28.31 0.45
N SER A 109 -16.14 -29.32 1.32
CA SER A 109 -16.87 -30.58 1.17
C SER A 109 -18.35 -30.40 1.46
#